data_AF-A0A838RE31-F1
#
_entry.id   AF-A0A838RE31-F1
#
_cell.length_a   1.000
_cell.length_b   1.000
_cell.length_c   1.000
_cell.angle_alpha   90.00
_cell.angle_beta   90.00
_cell.angle_gamma   90.00
#
_symmetry.space_group_name_H-M   'P 1'
#
loop_
_entity.id
_entity.type
_entity.pdbx_description
1 polymer ?
#
loop_
_entity_poly.entity_id
_entity_poly.type
_entity_poly.pdbx_seq_one_letter_code
_entity_poly.pdbx_strand_id
1 'polypeptide(L)'
;MLRLPPAIQPIVNQFASLFNQGVWERAETLLVGAILAPGKRTVTSALRVMGLSQEEHFQTYHRVLNRARWSSLQVAQVLLLLL
;
A
#
# COMPACT_ATOMS: atom_id res chain seq x y z
N MET A 1 3.12 -7.09 -9.05
CA MET A 1 3.33 -5.66 -9.30
C MET A 1 2.11 -5.08 -9.98
N LEU A 2 1.46 -4.12 -9.32
CA LEU A 2 0.36 -3.41 -9.92
C LEU A 2 0.90 -2.51 -11.04
N ARG A 3 0.16 -2.33 -12.13
CA ARG A 3 0.54 -1.34 -13.16
C ARG A 3 -0.12 -0.01 -12.84
N LEU A 4 0.63 0.89 -12.21
CA LEU A 4 0.15 2.24 -11.90
C LEU A 4 0.17 3.12 -13.17
N PRO A 5 -0.75 4.10 -13.27
CA PRO A 5 -0.66 5.12 -14.31
C PRO A 5 0.68 5.87 -14.25
N PRO A 6 1.30 6.20 -15.40
CA PRO A 6 2.60 6.87 -15.44
C PRO A 6 2.65 8.19 -14.66
N ALA A 7 1.51 8.88 -14.50
CA ALA A 7 1.41 10.12 -13.74
C ALA A 7 1.62 9.93 -12.23
N ILE A 8 1.21 8.79 -11.67
CA ILE A 8 1.22 8.54 -10.22
C ILE A 8 2.40 7.64 -9.82
N GLN A 9 2.84 6.78 -10.74
CA GLN A 9 3.96 5.86 -10.53
C GLN A 9 5.22 6.53 -9.93
N PRO A 10 5.73 7.68 -10.42
CA PRO A 10 6.94 8.28 -9.86
C PRO A 10 6.74 8.77 -8.43
N ILE A 11 5.53 9.20 -8.06
CA ILE A 11 5.19 9.65 -6.71
C ILE A 11 5.20 8.46 -5.75
N VAL A 12 4.52 7.38 -6.13
CA VAL A 12 4.41 6.16 -5.30
C VAL A 12 5.79 5.50 -5.15
N ASN A 13 6.60 5.46 -6.21
CA ASN A 13 7.92 4.84 -6.17
C ASN A 13 8.90 5.50 -5.19
N GLN A 14 8.69 6.75 -4.77
CA GLN A 14 9.55 7.40 -3.76
C GLN A 14 9.49 6.69 -2.41
N PHE A 15 8.39 5.99 -2.13
CA PHE A 15 8.21 5.25 -0.90
C PHE A 15 8.79 3.83 -0.97
N ALA A 16 9.14 3.32 -2.16
CA ALA A 16 9.51 1.93 -2.37
C ALA A 16 10.72 1.49 -1.52
N SER A 17 11.73 2.36 -1.39
CA SER A 17 12.95 2.09 -0.62
C SER A 17 12.72 1.99 0.90
N LEU A 18 11.56 2.43 1.39
CA LEU A 18 11.19 2.34 2.81
C LEU A 18 10.66 0.96 3.20
N PHE A 19 10.39 0.10 2.22
CA PHE A 19 9.81 -1.23 2.43
C PHE A 19 10.72 -2.30 1.81
N ASN A 20 10.73 -3.49 2.43
CA ASN A 20 11.27 -4.68 1.76
C ASN A 20 10.40 -5.03 0.54
N GLN A 21 10.99 -5.60 -0.51
CA GLN A 21 10.31 -5.90 -1.79
C GLN A 21 8.94 -6.59 -1.62
N GLY A 22 8.86 -7.66 -0.83
CA GLY A 22 7.58 -8.36 -0.61
C GLY A 22 6.56 -7.56 0.23
N VAL A 23 7.03 -6.65 1.08
CA VAL A 23 6.13 -5.73 1.82
C VAL A 23 5.64 -4.63 0.88
N TRP A 24 6.52 -4.13 0.00
CA TRP A 24 6.21 -3.10 -0.97
C TRP A 24 5.06 -3.47 -1.90
N GLU A 25 5.11 -4.67 -2.50
CA GLU A 25 4.04 -5.13 -3.41
C GLU A 25 2.65 -5.14 -2.74
N ARG A 26 2.62 -5.50 -1.45
CA ARG A 26 1.38 -5.54 -0.66
C ARG A 26 0.97 -4.13 -0.23
N ALA A 27 1.92 -3.28 0.12
CA ALA A 27 1.69 -1.89 0.47
C ALA A 27 1.12 -1.10 -0.72
N GLU A 28 1.67 -1.31 -1.92
CA GLU A 28 1.17 -0.74 -3.18
C GLU A 28 -0.28 -1.17 -3.45
N THR A 29 -0.57 -2.46 -3.29
CA THR A 29 -1.94 -3.00 -3.43
C THR A 29 -2.91 -2.35 -2.43
N LEU A 30 -2.48 -2.18 -1.17
CA LEU A 30 -3.30 -1.54 -0.14
C LEU A 30 -3.50 -0.05 -0.39
N LEU A 31 -2.47 0.66 -0.88
CA LEU A 31 -2.55 2.07 -1.23
C LEU A 31 -3.61 2.29 -2.31
N VAL A 32 -3.52 1.54 -3.41
CA VAL A 32 -4.50 1.65 -4.51
C VAL A 32 -5.88 1.23 -4.05
N GLY A 33 -5.99 0.11 -3.32
CA GLY A 33 -7.28 -0.32 -2.78
C GLY A 33 -7.91 0.71 -1.83
N ALA A 34 -7.11 1.42 -1.03
CA ALA A 34 -7.59 2.46 -0.12
C ALA A 34 -8.03 3.74 -0.85
N ILE A 35 -7.39 4.08 -1.98
CA ILE A 35 -7.82 5.19 -2.84
C ILE A 35 -9.16 4.84 -3.52
N LEU A 36 -9.30 3.61 -3.99
CA LEU A 36 -10.49 3.13 -4.71
C LEU A 36 -11.66 2.72 -3.80
N ALA A 37 -11.44 2.61 -2.48
CA ALA A 37 -12.48 2.30 -1.48
C ALA A 37 -12.87 3.57 -0.68
N PRO A 38 -13.66 4.50 -1.26
CA PRO A 38 -14.07 5.72 -0.57
C PRO A 38 -14.88 5.40 0.70
N GLY A 39 -14.65 6.19 1.75
CA GLY A 39 -15.30 6.03 3.06
C GLY A 39 -14.58 5.02 3.95
N LYS A 40 -14.77 3.71 3.71
CA LYS A 40 -14.21 2.66 4.56
C LYS A 40 -12.83 2.23 4.04
N ARG A 41 -11.78 3.01 4.33
CA ARG A 41 -10.38 2.72 3.95
C ARG A 41 -9.73 1.62 4.80
N THR A 42 -10.48 0.56 5.10
CA THR A 42 -9.99 -0.60 5.85
C THR A 42 -9.20 -1.52 4.92
N VAL A 43 -8.28 -2.32 5.49
CA VAL A 43 -7.56 -3.36 4.74
C VAL A 43 -8.55 -4.27 4.00
N THR A 44 -9.65 -4.66 4.63
CA THR A 44 -10.66 -5.53 4.03
C THR A 44 -11.37 -4.88 2.84
N SER A 45 -11.74 -3.61 2.96
CA SER A 45 -12.37 -2.87 1.86
C SER A 45 -11.40 -2.65 0.70
N ALA A 46 -10.13 -2.33 1.00
CA ALA A 46 -9.09 -2.21 -0.01
C ALA A 46 -8.92 -3.52 -0.79
N LEU A 47 -8.74 -4.64 -0.09
CA LEU A 47 -8.61 -5.95 -0.74
C LEU A 47 -9.85 -6.36 -1.52
N ARG A 48 -11.05 -6.05 -1.03
CA ARG A 48 -12.29 -6.33 -1.75
C ARG A 48 -12.35 -5.60 -3.09
N VAL A 49 -12.03 -4.30 -3.12
CA VAL A 49 -12.04 -3.50 -4.37
C VAL A 49 -10.93 -3.95 -5.32
N MET A 50 -9.81 -4.43 -4.78
CA MET A 50 -8.72 -5.03 -5.57
C MET A 50 -9.02 -6.47 -6.06
N GLY A 51 -10.20 -7.02 -5.79
CA GLY A 51 -10.58 -8.39 -6.20
C GLY A 51 -9.97 -9.51 -5.35
N LEU A 52 -9.36 -9.18 -4.22
CA LEU A 52 -8.63 -10.09 -3.32
C LEU A 52 -9.45 -10.48 -2.08
N SER A 53 -10.78 -10.45 -2.18
CA SER A 53 -11.68 -10.76 -1.06
C SER A 53 -11.61 -12.23 -0.61
N GLN A 54 -11.18 -13.14 -1.49
CA GLN A 54 -11.05 -14.58 -1.26
C GLN A 54 -9.59 -15.05 -1.25
N GLU A 55 -8.64 -14.13 -1.12
CA GLU A 55 -7.21 -14.48 -1.08
C GLU A 55 -6.91 -15.36 0.13
N GLU A 56 -6.35 -16.55 -0.11
CA GLU A 56 -6.07 -17.54 0.93
C GLU A 56 -5.19 -16.99 2.06
N HIS A 57 -4.28 -16.07 1.70
CA HIS A 57 -3.33 -15.46 2.62
C HIS A 57 -3.67 -14.02 2.99
N PHE A 58 -4.97 -13.73 3.16
CA PHE A 58 -5.52 -12.42 3.51
C PHE A 58 -4.78 -11.70 4.66
N GLN A 59 -4.41 -12.44 5.70
CA GLN A 59 -3.66 -11.95 6.87
C GLN A 59 -2.32 -11.28 6.51
N THR A 60 -1.71 -11.63 5.38
CA THR A 60 -0.41 -11.09 4.96
C THR A 60 -0.49 -9.60 4.67
N TYR A 61 -1.63 -9.11 4.22
CA TYR A 61 -1.86 -7.68 4.01
C TYR A 61 -2.01 -6.92 5.34
N HIS A 62 -2.68 -7.51 6.33
CA HIS A 62 -2.73 -6.93 7.68
C HIS A 62 -1.34 -6.86 8.33
N ARG A 63 -0.45 -7.81 8.02
CA ARG A 63 0.94 -7.78 8.50
C ARG A 63 1.73 -6.60 7.98
N VAL A 64 1.35 -5.98 6.85
CA VAL A 64 1.99 -4.74 6.39
C VAL A 64 1.92 -3.67 7.47
N LEU A 65 0.74 -3.44 8.07
CA LEU A 65 0.57 -2.41 9.10
C LEU A 65 0.94 -2.87 10.51
N ASN A 66 0.81 -4.17 10.80
CA ASN A 66 0.94 -4.68 12.18
C ASN A 66 2.31 -5.32 12.49
N ARG A 67 3.06 -5.81 11.48
CA ARG A 67 4.27 -6.63 11.72
C ARG A 67 5.45 -6.35 10.80
N ALA A 68 5.23 -5.76 9.63
CA ALA A 68 6.32 -5.46 8.71
C ALA A 68 7.23 -4.38 9.31
N ARG A 69 8.54 -4.48 9.04
CA ARG A 69 9.53 -3.49 9.48
C ARG A 69 9.60 -2.37 8.44
N TRP A 70 9.04 -1.20 8.78
CA TRP A 70 9.17 0.08 8.08
C TRP A 70 8.83 1.20 9.07
N SER A 71 9.17 2.45 8.75
CA SER A 71 8.97 3.60 9.65
C SER A 71 7.87 4.53 9.15
N SER A 72 6.82 4.72 9.96
CA SER A 72 5.78 5.71 9.66
C SER A 72 6.32 7.14 9.62
N LEU A 73 7.34 7.45 10.42
CA LEU A 73 8.01 8.76 10.41
C LEU A 73 8.74 8.99 9.08
N GLN A 74 9.47 7.99 8.57
CA GLN A 74 10.18 8.13 7.29
C GLN A 74 9.18 8.28 6.12
N VAL A 75 8.07 7.53 6.15
CA VAL A 75 6.98 7.70 5.18
C VAL A 75 6.42 9.12 5.25
N ALA A 76 6.15 9.64 6.45
CA ALA A 76 5.65 11.01 6.61
C ALA A 76 6.64 12.07 6.14
N GLN A 77 7.95 11.86 6.33
CA GLN A 77 8.99 12.77 5.82
C GLN A 77 9.03 12.80 4.30
N VAL A 78 8.99 11.64 3.63
CA VAL A 78 8.93 11.58 2.15
C VAL A 78 7.66 12.26 1.64
N LEU A 79 6.52 12.01 2.29
CA LEU A 79 5.26 12.66 1.93
C LEU A 79 5.34 14.19 2.09
N LEU A 80 5.96 14.67 3.17
CA LEU A 80 6.15 16.11 3.41
C LEU A 80 7.03 16.76 2.33
N LEU A 81 8.04 16.07 1.82
CA LEU A 81 8.91 16.57 0.74
C LEU A 81 8.22 16.57 -0.64
N LEU A 82 7.10 15.88 -0.78
CA LEU A 82 6.32 15.76 -2.02
C LEU A 82 5.17 16.78 -2.13
N LEU A 83 4.82 17.45 -1.03
CA LEU A 83 3.74 18.44 -0.93
C LEU A 83 4.30 19.87 -1.02
#